data_AF-A0A4U7F1N2-F1
#
_entry.id   AF-A0A4U7F1N2-F1
#
_cell.length_a   1.000
_cell.length_b   1.000
_cell.length_c   1.000
_cell.angle_alpha   90.00
_cell.angle_beta   90.00
_cell.angle_gamma   90.00
#
_symmetry.space_group_name_H-M   'P 1'
#
loop_
_entity.id
_entity.type
_entity.pdbx_description
1 polymer ?
#
loop_
_entity_poly.entity_id
_entity_poly.type
_entity_poly.pdbx_seq_one_letter_code
_entity_poly.pdbx_strand_id
1 'polypeptide(L)'
;MGLLSELKADVVGFVRNPTDEQKLLFVAVIAMAISDRFFYWVDFPIVVRTTAAVGVGFIVLFVASYLYTGSFVPPDGNVDDEDEEDDTYVDELDP
;
A
#
# COMPACT_ATOMS: atom_id res chain seq x y z
N MET A 1 -27.52 -2.88 2.10
CA MET A 1 -27.45 -1.60 2.83
C MET A 1 -27.34 -1.90 4.31
N GLY A 2 -26.12 -2.09 4.77
CA GLY A 2 -25.84 -2.56 6.12
C GLY A 2 -24.35 -2.86 6.20
N LEU A 3 -23.69 -2.34 7.23
CA LEU A 3 -22.22 -2.32 7.34
C LEU A 3 -21.56 -3.68 7.07
N LEU A 4 -22.17 -4.78 7.52
CA LEU A 4 -21.66 -6.14 7.27
C LEU A 4 -21.77 -6.57 5.79
N SER A 5 -22.78 -6.11 5.08
CA SER A 5 -22.97 -6.39 3.65
C SER A 5 -21.97 -5.60 2.80
N GLU A 6 -21.68 -4.36 3.17
CA GLU A 6 -20.66 -3.52 2.52
C GLU A 6 -19.26 -4.08 2.80
N LEU A 7 -18.93 -4.38 4.06
CA LEU A 7 -17.65 -5.01 4.40
C LEU A 7 -17.44 -6.34 3.67
N LYS A 8 -18.49 -7.17 3.56
CA LYS A 8 -18.41 -8.40 2.77
C LYS A 8 -18.17 -8.09 1.29
N ALA A 9 -18.84 -7.08 0.73
CA ALA A 9 -18.66 -6.70 -0.66
C ALA A 9 -17.21 -6.22 -0.91
N ASP A 10 -16.65 -5.43 0.00
CA ASP A 10 -15.27 -4.94 -0.08
C ASP A 10 -14.26 -6.09 -0.01
N VAL A 11 -14.42 -7.00 0.94
CA VAL A 11 -13.55 -8.19 1.06
C VAL A 11 -13.66 -9.08 -0.18
N VAL A 12 -14.87 -9.28 -0.70
CA VAL A 12 -15.07 -10.05 -1.94
C VAL A 12 -14.46 -9.32 -3.13
N GLY A 13 -14.56 -7.99 -3.19
CA GLY A 13 -13.92 -7.14 -4.19
C GLY A 13 -12.41 -7.27 -4.16
N PHE A 14 -11.79 -7.04 -3.01
CA PHE A 14 -10.35 -7.20 -2.77
C PHE A 14 -9.83 -8.59 -3.18
N VAL A 15 -10.59 -9.66 -2.91
CA VAL A 15 -10.16 -11.03 -3.26
C VAL A 15 -10.34 -11.34 -4.75
N ARG A 16 -11.40 -10.84 -5.39
CA ARG A 16 -11.75 -11.22 -6.77
C ARG A 16 -11.20 -10.28 -7.83
N ASN A 17 -11.12 -8.99 -7.52
CA ASN A 17 -10.66 -7.95 -8.42
C ASN A 17 -10.08 -6.78 -7.61
N PRO A 18 -8.92 -6.95 -6.94
CA PRO A 18 -8.30 -5.89 -6.18
C PRO A 18 -7.81 -4.76 -7.10
N THR A 19 -7.87 -3.53 -6.61
CA THR A 19 -7.24 -2.39 -7.29
C THR A 19 -5.71 -2.48 -7.24
N ASP A 20 -5.01 -1.70 -8.06
CA ASP A 20 -3.54 -1.68 -8.04
C ASP A 20 -2.96 -1.13 -6.75
N GLU A 21 -3.57 -0.08 -6.20
CA GLU A 21 -3.30 0.42 -4.85
C GLU A 21 -3.41 -0.72 -3.82
N GLN A 22 -4.54 -1.45 -3.83
CA GLN A 22 -4.78 -2.55 -2.90
C GLN A 22 -3.76 -3.68 -3.05
N LYS A 23 -3.30 -3.99 -4.27
CA LYS A 23 -2.24 -4.97 -4.51
C LYS A 23 -0.93 -4.51 -3.86
N LEU A 24 -0.54 -3.25 -4.07
CA LEU A 24 0.70 -2.70 -3.51
C LEU A 24 0.67 -2.63 -1.98
N LEU A 25 -0.46 -2.20 -1.41
CA LEU A 25 -0.68 -2.21 0.04
C LEU A 25 -0.60 -3.64 0.60
N PHE A 26 -1.18 -4.61 -0.09
CA PHE A 26 -1.11 -6.02 0.32
C PHE A 26 0.33 -6.55 0.31
N VAL A 27 1.12 -6.23 -0.72
CA VAL A 27 2.55 -6.57 -0.80
C VAL A 27 3.31 -5.95 0.38
N ALA A 28 3.05 -4.68 0.70
CA ALA A 28 3.68 -4.02 1.85
C ALA A 28 3.33 -4.72 3.17
N VAL A 29 2.06 -5.09 3.39
CA VAL A 29 1.63 -5.85 4.58
C VAL A 29 2.33 -7.20 4.69
N ILE A 30 2.46 -7.93 3.59
CA ILE A 30 3.21 -9.19 3.57
C ILE A 30 4.68 -8.96 3.95
N ALA A 31 5.31 -7.93 3.38
CA ALA A 31 6.69 -7.60 3.70
C ALA A 31 6.87 -7.22 5.18
N MET A 32 5.92 -6.48 5.76
CA MET A 32 5.91 -6.18 7.20
C MET A 32 5.83 -7.45 8.04
N ALA A 33 4.92 -8.38 7.71
CA ALA A 33 4.73 -9.63 8.44
C ALA A 33 5.98 -10.53 8.38
N ILE A 34 6.60 -10.65 7.21
CA ILE A 34 7.85 -11.39 7.04
C ILE A 34 8.97 -10.74 7.86
N SER A 35 9.06 -9.42 7.82
CA SER A 35 10.10 -8.66 8.54
C SER A 35 9.94 -8.78 10.05
N ASP A 36 8.72 -8.65 10.59
CA ASP A 36 8.46 -8.87 12.03
C ASP A 36 8.90 -10.29 12.45
N ARG A 37 8.56 -11.30 11.64
CA ARG A 37 8.96 -12.68 11.91
C ARG A 37 10.47 -12.89 11.85
N PHE A 38 11.15 -12.24 10.89
CA PHE A 38 12.60 -12.28 10.78
C PHE A 38 13.28 -11.62 11.98
N PHE A 39 12.87 -10.40 12.34
CA PHE A 39 13.44 -9.69 13.49
C PHE A 39 13.13 -10.35 14.83
N TYR A 40 12.03 -11.11 14.93
CA TYR A 40 11.77 -11.97 16.08
C TYR A 40 12.87 -13.03 16.28
N TRP A 41 13.50 -13.53 15.21
CA TRP A 41 14.61 -14.48 15.30
C TRP A 41 15.95 -13.83 15.66
N VAL A 42 16.03 -12.50 15.63
CA VAL A 42 17.23 -11.71 15.97
C VAL A 42 17.10 -11.13 17.40
N ASP A 43 16.12 -11.58 18.17
CA ASP A 43 15.88 -11.18 19.57
C ASP A 43 15.72 -9.66 19.78
N PHE A 44 15.17 -8.95 18.80
CA PHE A 44 14.89 -7.51 18.94
C PHE A 44 13.77 -7.23 19.95
N PRO A 45 13.88 -6.16 20.77
CA PRO A 45 12.80 -5.70 21.63
C PRO A 45 11.53 -5.41 20.81
N ILE A 46 10.36 -5.72 21.37
CA ILE A 46 9.09 -5.65 20.63
C ILE A 46 8.84 -4.31 19.95
N VAL A 47 9.14 -3.19 20.60
CA VAL A 47 8.92 -1.84 20.05
C VAL A 47 9.85 -1.58 18.86
N VAL A 48 11.13 -1.94 18.98
CA VAL A 48 12.12 -1.77 17.89
C VAL A 48 11.75 -2.68 16.72
N ARG A 49 11.32 -3.90 17.02
CA ARG A 49 10.89 -4.89 16.04
C ARG A 49 9.70 -4.38 15.21
N THR A 50 8.65 -3.91 15.88
CA THR A 50 7.43 -3.46 15.19
C THR A 50 7.70 -2.19 14.38
N THR A 51 8.46 -1.23 14.92
CA THR A 51 8.85 -0.03 14.17
C THR A 51 9.71 -0.37 12.96
N ALA A 52 10.68 -1.28 13.10
CA ALA A 52 11.51 -1.72 11.98
C ALA A 52 10.68 -2.45 10.91
N ALA A 53 9.75 -3.31 11.32
CA ALA A 53 8.86 -4.00 10.38
C ALA A 53 7.99 -3.01 9.58
N VAL A 54 7.39 -2.01 10.25
CA VAL A 54 6.65 -0.93 9.57
C VAL A 54 7.55 -0.17 8.59
N GLY A 55 8.78 0.16 9.00
CA GLY A 55 9.77 0.81 8.12
C GLY A 55 10.09 -0.01 6.87
N VAL A 56 10.24 -1.33 7.00
CA VAL A 56 10.41 -2.21 5.84
C VAL A 56 9.17 -2.20 4.95
N GLY A 57 7.97 -2.22 5.53
CA GLY A 57 6.72 -2.07 4.80
C GLY A 57 6.69 -0.84 3.90
N PHE A 58 7.06 0.32 4.44
CA PHE A 58 7.17 1.56 3.67
C PHE A 58 8.19 1.45 2.54
N ILE A 59 9.40 0.97 2.82
CA ILE A 59 10.45 0.82 1.79
C ILE A 59 9.96 -0.08 0.66
N VAL A 60 9.36 -1.23 1.00
CA VAL A 60 8.80 -2.16 0.01
C VAL A 60 7.67 -1.51 -0.77
N LEU A 61 6.81 -0.72 -0.14
CA LEU A 61 5.73 -0.02 -0.82
C LEU A 61 6.26 0.93 -1.92
N PHE A 62 7.25 1.78 -1.60
CA PHE A 62 7.84 2.70 -2.59
C PHE A 62 8.53 1.93 -3.73
N VAL A 63 9.26 0.86 -3.41
CA VAL A 63 9.96 0.05 -4.42
C VAL A 63 8.97 -0.72 -5.30
N ALA A 64 7.96 -1.33 -4.71
CA ALA A 64 6.92 -2.07 -5.43
C ALA A 64 6.11 -1.13 -6.33
N SER A 65 5.76 0.06 -5.83
CA SER A 65 5.12 1.11 -6.62
C SER A 65 5.97 1.47 -7.83
N TYR A 66 7.25 1.79 -7.63
CA TYR A 66 8.14 2.17 -8.72
C TYR A 66 8.28 1.06 -9.78
N LEU A 67 8.34 -0.20 -9.37
CA LEU A 67 8.42 -1.33 -10.29
C LEU A 67 7.10 -1.59 -11.03
N TYR A 68 5.97 -1.18 -10.48
CA TYR A 68 4.63 -1.41 -11.05
C TYR A 68 4.17 -0.24 -11.93
N THR A 69 4.31 1.00 -11.45
CA THR A 69 3.79 2.23 -12.09
C THR A 69 4.89 3.11 -12.71
N GLY A 70 6.15 2.90 -12.35
CA GLY A 70 7.24 3.82 -12.68
C GLY A 70 7.32 5.04 -11.74
N SER A 71 6.38 5.20 -10.80
CA SER A 71 6.38 6.24 -9.76
C SER A 71 6.66 5.65 -8.39
N PHE A 72 7.44 6.34 -7.57
CA PHE A 72 7.66 5.93 -6.18
C PHE A 72 6.39 6.09 -5.34
N VAL A 73 5.49 6.99 -5.72
CA VAL A 73 4.23 7.18 -5.00
C VAL A 73 3.24 6.12 -5.48
N PRO A 74 2.62 5.36 -4.56
CA PRO A 74 1.55 4.43 -4.90
C PRO A 74 0.42 5.12 -5.67
N PRO A 75 -0.19 4.43 -6.65
CA PRO A 75 -1.34 4.93 -7.39
C PRO A 75 -2.56 5.05 -6.46
N ASP A 76 -3.48 5.95 -6.81
CA ASP A 76 -4.81 6.08 -6.18
C ASP A 76 -5.82 5.29 -7.02
N GLY A 77 -6.04 4.01 -6.66
CA GLY A 77 -6.88 3.10 -7.44
C GLY A 77 -6.11 2.22 -8.44
N ASN A 78 -6.56 2.20 -9.71
CA ASN A 78 -5.90 1.42 -10.78
C ASN A 78 -5.07 2.34 -11.66
N VAL A 79 -3.92 1.85 -12.11
CA VAL A 79 -3.01 2.62 -12.97
C VAL A 79 -3.63 2.91 -14.33
N ASP A 80 -4.42 1.96 -14.86
CA ASP A 80 -5.12 2.11 -16.14
C ASP A 80 -6.30 3.11 -16.07
N ASP A 81 -6.74 3.49 -14.85
CA ASP A 81 -7.79 4.49 -14.62
C ASP A 81 -7.21 5.91 -14.41
N GLU A 82 -5.89 6.05 -14.18
CA GLU A 82 -5.19 7.32 -13.93
C GLU A 82 -4.86 8.12 -15.21
N ASP A 83 -5.06 7.56 -16.41
CA ASP A 83 -4.88 8.28 -17.68
C ASP A 83 -5.99 9.33 -17.95
N GLU A 84 -7.02 9.46 -17.10
CA GLU A 84 -8.09 10.46 -17.25
C GLU A 84 -7.87 11.77 -16.47
N GLU A 85 -7.04 11.84 -15.43
CA GLU A 85 -6.79 13.08 -14.70
C GLU A 85 -5.33 13.15 -14.21
N ASP A 86 -4.43 13.53 -15.11
CA ASP A 86 -3.15 14.14 -14.76
C ASP A 86 -3.47 15.47 -14.04
N ASP A 87 -3.82 15.36 -12.75
CA ASP A 87 -3.98 16.48 -11.82
C ASP A 87 -2.60 17.13 -11.67
N THR A 88 -2.22 17.88 -12.70
CA THR A 88 -1.19 18.90 -12.62
C THR A 88 -1.53 19.70 -11.38
N TYR A 89 -0.67 19.60 -10.36
CA TYR A 89 -0.69 20.48 -9.20
C TYR A 89 -0.84 21.93 -9.69
N VAL A 90 -2.06 22.45 -9.70
CA VAL A 90 -2.31 23.86 -9.94
C VAL A 90 -1.88 24.53 -8.65
N ASP A 91 -0.67 25.07 -8.64
CA ASP A 91 -0.14 25.83 -7.51
C ASP A 91 -1.04 27.06 -7.32
N GLU A 92 -2.04 26.97 -6.43
CA GLU A 92 -2.99 28.06 -6.12
C GLU A 92 -2.33 29.29 -5.45
N LEU A 93 -0.99 29.36 -5.45
CA LEU A 93 -0.17 30.41 -4.85
C LEU A 93 0.45 31.41 -5.84
N ASP A 94 0.14 31.34 -7.14
CA ASP A 94 0.56 32.35 -8.12
C ASP A 94 -0.60 33.31 -8.49
N PRO A 95 -0.68 34.52 -7.89
CA PRO A 95 -1.62 35.57 -8.29
C PRO A 95 -1.20 36.35 -9.56
#